data_AF-A0A968VQ65-F1
#
_entry.id   AF-A0A968VQ65-F1
#
_cell.length_a   1.000
_cell.length_b   1.000
_cell.length_c   1.000
_cell.angle_alpha   90.00
_cell.angle_beta   90.00
_cell.angle_gamma   90.00
#
_symmetry.space_group_name_H-M   'P 1'
#
loop_
_entity.id
_entity.type
_entity.pdbx_description
1 polymer ?
#
loop_
_entity_poly.entity_id
_entity_poly.type
_entity_poly.pdbx_seq_one_letter_code
_entity_poly.pdbx_strand_id
1 'polypeptide(L)'
;MPHSPQFVLNFATGSVGFPLSVAGASSLQTELEALITDLKTVAAGSQGKGPVRSTDLLHKEEGLRLELFCNPNIWPSPHAAKVLVTLKADSLRFSTEVELPRLLEDLGQHLATA
;
A
#
# COMPACT_ATOMS: atom_id res chain seq x y z
N MET A 1 17.54 19.42 -11.21
CA MET A 1 17.15 18.10 -10.66
C MET A 1 15.65 18.14 -10.44
N PRO A 2 14.82 17.38 -11.18
CA PRO A 2 13.42 17.26 -10.81
C PRO A 2 13.38 16.54 -9.44
N HIS A 3 12.81 17.19 -8.44
CA HIS A 3 12.62 16.56 -7.13
C HIS A 3 11.35 15.72 -7.25
N SER A 4 11.44 14.41 -7.02
CA SER A 4 10.23 13.58 -6.93
C SER A 4 9.31 14.17 -5.85
N PRO A 5 7.99 14.28 -6.11
CA PRO A 5 7.05 14.76 -5.12
C PRO A 5 7.11 13.86 -3.87
N GLN A 6 6.98 14.47 -2.70
CA GLN A 6 7.02 13.74 -1.43
C GLN A 6 5.66 13.12 -1.16
N PHE A 7 5.61 11.79 -1.14
CA PHE A 7 4.45 11.05 -0.68
C PHE A 7 4.46 10.96 0.84
N VAL A 8 3.37 11.35 1.48
CA VAL A 8 3.21 11.30 2.93
C VAL A 8 2.26 10.19 3.28
N LEU A 9 2.80 9.13 3.89
CA LEU A 9 2.04 8.01 4.41
C LEU A 9 1.61 8.30 5.84
N ASN A 10 0.31 8.31 6.11
CA ASN A 10 -0.25 8.51 7.45
C ASN A 10 -0.62 7.17 8.09
N PHE A 11 -0.27 6.98 9.35
CA PHE A 11 -0.59 5.81 10.16
C PHE A 11 -1.05 6.23 11.56
N ALA A 12 -1.56 5.28 12.35
CA ALA A 12 -2.22 5.57 13.62
C ALA A 12 -1.36 6.36 14.63
N THR A 13 -0.03 6.22 14.55
CA THR A 13 0.93 6.80 15.49
C THR A 13 1.84 7.87 14.88
N GLY A 14 1.60 8.30 13.63
CA GLY A 14 2.41 9.31 12.98
C GLY A 14 2.30 9.33 11.46
N SER A 15 3.28 9.96 10.81
CA SER A 15 3.40 10.01 9.36
C SER A 15 4.85 9.87 8.92
N VAL A 16 5.06 9.36 7.71
CA VAL A 16 6.37 9.24 7.09
C VAL A 16 6.33 9.79 5.66
N GLY A 17 7.22 10.72 5.36
CA GLY A 17 7.38 11.29 4.03
C GLY A 17 8.54 10.61 3.28
N PHE A 18 8.33 10.26 2.02
CA PHE A 18 9.37 9.74 1.15
C PHE A 18 9.14 10.13 -0.32
N PRO A 19 10.21 10.20 -1.14
CA PRO A 19 10.04 10.48 -2.56
C PRO A 19 9.28 9.34 -3.24
N LEU A 20 8.21 9.69 -3.97
CA LEU A 20 7.45 8.75 -4.79
C LEU A 20 7.08 9.41 -6.12
N SER A 21 7.58 8.85 -7.21
CA SER A 21 7.29 9.30 -8.56
C SER A 21 5.81 9.15 -8.90
N VAL A 22 5.28 10.00 -9.79
CA VAL A 22 3.88 9.91 -10.24
C VAL A 22 3.59 8.55 -10.88
N ALA A 23 4.52 8.06 -11.71
CA ALA A 23 4.41 6.73 -12.31
C ALA A 23 4.38 5.60 -11.26
N GLY A 24 5.22 5.71 -10.22
CA GLY A 24 5.22 4.77 -9.10
C GLY A 24 3.93 4.81 -8.28
N ALA A 25 3.42 6.01 -8.02
CA ALA A 25 2.15 6.21 -7.33
C ALA A 25 0.96 5.65 -8.13
N SER A 26 0.91 5.85 -9.46
CA SER A 26 -0.14 5.27 -10.31
C SER A 26 -0.07 3.74 -10.39
N SER A 27 1.13 3.16 -10.45
CA SER A 27 1.32 1.70 -10.38
C SER A 27 0.81 1.16 -9.05
N LEU A 28 1.21 1.80 -7.95
CA LEU A 28 0.77 1.44 -6.60
C LEU A 28 -0.75 1.53 -6.46
N GLN A 29 -1.38 2.56 -7.03
CA GLN A 29 -2.83 2.72 -7.01
C GLN A 29 -3.51 1.54 -7.72
N THR A 30 -3.03 1.18 -8.90
CA THR A 30 -3.57 0.06 -9.69
C THR A 30 -3.47 -1.26 -8.92
N GLU A 31 -2.33 -1.51 -8.27
CA GLU A 31 -2.09 -2.70 -7.47
C GLU A 31 -2.97 -2.75 -6.20
N LEU A 32 -3.19 -1.60 -5.55
CA LEU A 32 -4.10 -1.50 -4.41
C LEU A 32 -5.57 -1.68 -4.80
N GLU A 33 -5.99 -1.16 -5.95
CA GLU A 33 -7.34 -1.37 -6.49
C GLU A 33 -7.59 -2.84 -6.84
N ALA A 34 -6.59 -3.53 -7.39
CA ALA A 34 -6.63 -4.98 -7.60
C ALA A 34 -6.77 -5.73 -6.26
N LEU A 35 -6.01 -5.35 -5.23
CA LEU A 35 -6.12 -5.91 -3.88
C LEU A 35 -7.52 -5.71 -3.29
N ILE A 36 -8.14 -4.54 -3.43
CA ILE A 36 -9.53 -4.31 -2.97
C ILE A 36 -10.51 -5.24 -3.69
N THR A 37 -10.33 -5.41 -5.00
CA THR A 37 -11.21 -6.27 -5.81
C THR A 37 -11.09 -7.73 -5.37
N ASP A 38 -9.87 -8.18 -5.09
CA ASP A 38 -9.62 -9.50 -4.51
C ASP A 38 -10.29 -9.62 -3.13
N LEU A 39 -10.08 -8.66 -2.23
CA LEU A 39 -10.70 -8.65 -0.90
C LEU A 39 -12.23 -8.67 -0.95
N LYS A 40 -12.84 -7.95 -1.90
CA LYS A 40 -14.31 -7.99 -2.11
C LYS A 40 -14.77 -9.37 -2.57
N THR A 41 -13.99 -10.03 -3.44
CA THR A 41 -14.29 -11.39 -3.93
C THR A 41 -14.20 -12.41 -2.80
N VAL A 42 -13.21 -12.27 -1.91
CA VAL A 42 -13.08 -13.06 -0.68
C VAL A 42 -14.26 -12.82 0.25
N ALA A 43 -14.61 -11.57 0.53
CA ALA A 43 -15.71 -11.18 1.40
C ALA A 43 -17.07 -11.71 0.90
N ALA A 44 -17.27 -11.75 -0.42
CA ALA A 44 -18.47 -12.28 -1.06
C ALA A 44 -18.57 -13.82 -1.01
N GLY A 45 -17.54 -14.52 -0.54
CA GLY A 45 -17.50 -15.99 -0.53
C GLY A 45 -17.39 -16.60 -1.93
N SER A 46 -17.01 -15.80 -2.93
CA SER A 46 -16.91 -16.21 -4.34
C SER A 46 -15.61 -16.96 -4.65
N GLN A 47 -14.61 -16.91 -3.75
CA GLN A 47 -13.44 -17.77 -3.80
C GLN A 47 -13.73 -19.09 -3.06
N GLY A 48 -13.34 -20.22 -3.69
CA GLY A 48 -13.43 -21.55 -3.07
C GLY A 48 -12.70 -21.61 -1.72
N LYS A 49 -13.03 -22.61 -0.89
CA LYS A 49 -12.63 -22.79 0.53
C LYS A 49 -11.12 -22.94 0.83
N GLY A 50 -10.22 -22.35 0.05
CA GLY A 50 -8.77 -22.37 0.24
C GLY A 50 -8.23 -21.03 0.79
N PRO A 51 -7.04 -21.04 1.42
CA PRO A 51 -6.39 -19.83 1.89
C PRO A 51 -6.08 -18.89 0.73
N VAL A 52 -6.45 -17.63 0.89
CA VAL A 52 -6.27 -16.59 -0.12
C VAL A 52 -4.82 -16.12 -0.09
N ARG A 53 -4.19 -16.01 -1.26
CA ARG A 53 -2.79 -15.62 -1.38
C ARG A 53 -2.58 -14.22 -0.81
N SER A 54 -1.54 -14.04 0.00
CA SER A 54 -1.13 -12.72 0.46
C SER A 54 -0.55 -11.92 -0.71
N THR A 55 -0.86 -10.62 -0.74
CA THR A 55 -0.39 -9.72 -1.79
C THR A 55 0.88 -9.04 -1.30
N ASP A 56 1.99 -9.33 -1.98
CA ASP A 56 3.28 -8.68 -1.80
C ASP A 56 3.50 -7.69 -2.96
N LEU A 57 3.47 -6.40 -2.68
CA LEU A 57 3.79 -5.36 -3.66
C LEU A 57 5.18 -4.82 -3.38
N LEU A 58 6.04 -4.79 -4.40
CA LEU A 58 7.42 -4.32 -4.28
C LEU A 58 7.65 -3.17 -5.24
N HIS A 59 7.70 -1.95 -4.70
CA HIS A 59 8.10 -0.77 -5.46
C HIS A 59 9.54 -0.38 -5.13
N LYS A 60 10.32 -0.02 -6.16
CA LYS A 60 11.71 0.43 -6.01
C LYS A 60 11.85 1.81 -6.63
N GLU A 61 12.25 2.77 -5.81
CA GLU A 61 12.63 4.11 -6.20
C GLU A 61 14.10 4.35 -5.81
N GLU A 62 14.73 5.44 -6.27
CA GLU A 62 16.16 5.69 -6.00
C GLU A 62 16.48 5.66 -4.50
N GLY A 63 17.18 4.61 -4.05
CA GLY A 63 17.55 4.41 -2.65
C GLY A 63 16.42 3.98 -1.70
N LEU A 64 15.19 3.73 -2.22
CA LEU A 64 14.03 3.35 -1.43
C LEU A 64 13.35 2.10 -2.01
N ARG A 65 13.00 1.17 -1.13
CA ARG A 65 12.17 0.00 -1.44
C ARG A 65 10.93 0.03 -0.57
N LEU A 66 9.77 0.08 -1.20
CA LEU A 66 8.45 -0.01 -0.56
C LEU A 66 7.91 -1.43 -0.76
N GLU A 67 7.61 -2.11 0.34
CA GLU A 67 7.02 -3.43 0.38
C GLU A 67 5.64 -3.30 1.05
N LEU A 68 4.57 -3.74 0.39
CA LEU A 68 3.24 -3.80 0.99
C LEU A 68 2.78 -5.24 1.10
N PHE A 69 2.36 -5.64 2.28
CA PHE A 69 1.85 -6.96 2.56
C PHE A 69 0.43 -6.87 3.12
N CYS A 70 -0.52 -7.54 2.46
CA CYS A 70 -1.88 -7.70 2.97
C CYS A 70 -2.22 -9.18 3.08
N ASN A 71 -2.69 -9.61 4.25
CA ASN A 71 -3.16 -10.97 4.48
C ASN A 71 -4.70 -11.03 4.49
N PRO A 72 -5.35 -11.40 3.37
CA PRO A 72 -6.81 -11.54 3.29
C PRO A 72 -7.41 -12.57 4.24
N ASN A 73 -6.62 -13.52 4.75
CA ASN A 73 -7.09 -14.51 5.74
C ASN A 73 -7.26 -13.90 7.14
N ILE A 74 -6.54 -12.81 7.45
CA ILE A 74 -6.66 -12.05 8.71
C ILE A 74 -7.66 -10.90 8.52
N TRP A 75 -7.62 -10.28 7.34
CA TRP A 75 -8.44 -9.12 6.99
C TRP A 75 -9.35 -9.42 5.80
N PRO A 76 -10.50 -10.09 6.00
CA PRO A 76 -11.36 -10.53 4.92
C PRO A 76 -12.22 -9.42 4.30
N SER A 77 -12.19 -8.20 4.85
CA SER A 77 -12.99 -7.06 4.39
C SER A 77 -12.10 -5.85 4.08
N PRO A 78 -12.29 -5.19 2.93
CA PRO A 78 -11.49 -4.03 2.53
C PRO A 78 -11.68 -2.82 3.46
N HIS A 79 -12.81 -2.70 4.15
CA HIS A 79 -13.08 -1.57 5.06
C HIS A 79 -12.31 -1.64 6.38
N ALA A 80 -11.91 -2.84 6.79
CA ALA A 80 -11.14 -3.07 8.02
C ALA A 80 -9.74 -3.61 7.71
N ALA A 81 -9.34 -3.66 6.43
CA ALA A 81 -8.09 -4.26 6.04
C ALA A 81 -6.90 -3.40 6.47
N LYS A 82 -5.91 -4.06 7.08
CA LYS A 82 -4.61 -3.46 7.35
C LYS A 82 -3.58 -4.02 6.41
N VAL A 83 -2.74 -3.11 5.91
CA VAL A 83 -1.59 -3.41 5.08
C VAL A 83 -0.34 -3.16 5.90
N LEU A 84 0.51 -4.16 6.00
CA LEU A 84 1.85 -3.99 6.56
C LEU A 84 2.72 -3.31 5.49
N VAL A 85 3.05 -2.05 5.72
CA VAL A 85 3.92 -1.25 4.87
C VAL A 85 5.33 -1.31 5.42
N THR A 86 6.28 -1.73 4.59
CA THR A 86 7.70 -1.78 4.91
C THR A 86 8.48 -0.88 3.95
N LEU A 87 9.06 0.18 4.49
CA LEU A 87 10.00 1.07 3.81
C LEU A 87 11.42 0.63 4.15
N LYS A 88 12.23 0.37 3.14
CA LYS A 88 13.65 0.04 3.26
C LYS A 88 14.46 1.08 2.47
N ALA A 89 15.28 1.84 3.18
CA ALA A 89 16.32 2.69 2.64
C ALA A 89 17.71 2.12 2.98
N ASP A 90 18.79 2.74 2.51
CA ASP A 90 20.16 2.24 2.65
C ASP A 90 20.56 1.81 4.08
N SER A 91 20.11 2.54 5.11
CA SER A 91 20.41 2.23 6.51
C SER A 91 19.17 2.10 7.41
N LEU A 92 17.97 2.30 6.86
CA LEU A 92 16.73 2.36 7.62
C LEU A 92 15.72 1.35 7.09
N ARG A 93 15.19 0.52 7.99
CA ARG A 93 13.99 -0.28 7.73
C ARG A 93 12.90 0.18 8.68
N PHE A 94 11.78 0.64 8.13
CA PHE A 94 10.60 1.02 8.86
C PHE A 94 9.45 0.12 8.42
N SER A 95 8.77 -0.53 9.36
CA SER A 95 7.61 -1.37 9.09
C SER A 95 6.45 -0.91 9.98
N THR A 96 5.32 -0.59 9.38
CA THR A 96 4.11 -0.14 10.10
C THR A 96 2.86 -0.73 9.47
N GLU A 97 1.82 -0.93 10.26
CA GLU A 97 0.49 -1.25 9.75
C GLU A 97 -0.25 0.04 9.40
N VAL A 98 -0.89 0.04 8.25
CA VAL A 98 -1.71 1.16 7.75
C VAL A 98 -3.08 0.60 7.36
N GLU A 99 -4.14 1.36 7.64
CA GLU A 99 -5.47 1.01 7.15
C GLU A 99 -5.54 1.19 5.63
N LEU A 100 -6.00 0.17 4.91
CA LEU A 100 -6.08 0.18 3.45
C LEU A 100 -6.86 1.39 2.90
N PRO A 101 -8.02 1.79 3.47
CA PRO A 101 -8.73 3.00 3.03
C PRO A 101 -7.88 4.27 3.18
N ARG A 102 -7.11 4.38 4.27
CA ARG A 102 -6.26 5.53 4.53
C ARG A 102 -5.09 5.60 3.55
N LEU A 103 -4.47 4.46 3.26
CA LEU A 103 -3.39 4.37 2.26
C LEU A 103 -3.85 4.82 0.87
N LEU A 104 -5.07 4.45 0.46
CA LEU A 104 -5.66 4.87 -0.81
C LEU A 104 -5.97 6.35 -0.84
N GLU A 105 -6.46 6.91 0.27
CA GLU A 105 -6.72 8.34 0.39
C GLU A 105 -5.42 9.15 0.27
N ASP A 106 -4.38 8.77 1.02
CA ASP A 106 -3.07 9.42 0.98
C ASP A 106 -2.48 9.36 -0.45
N LEU A 107 -2.65 8.22 -1.15
CA LEU A 107 -2.17 8.04 -2.52
C LEU A 107 -2.96 8.87 -3.54
N GLY A 108 -4.28 8.94 -3.38
CA GLY A 108 -5.13 9.80 -4.20
C GLY A 108 -4.80 11.28 -4.03
N GLN A 109 -4.54 11.72 -2.79
CA GLN A 109 -4.10 13.09 -2.50
C GLN A 109 -2.74 13.41 -3.14
N HIS A 110 -1.79 12.48 -3.09
CA HIS A 110 -0.50 12.62 -3.75
C HIS A 110 -0.64 12.77 -5.25
N LEU A 111 -1.40 11.87 -5.91
CA LEU A 111 -1.62 11.93 -7.36
C LEU A 111 -2.40 13.18 -7.81
N ALA A 112 -3.25 13.75 -6.97
CA ALA A 112 -3.94 15.00 -7.26
C ALA A 112 -3.02 16.23 -7.16
N THR A 113 -1.92 16.12 -6.42
CA THR A 113 -0.99 17.23 -6.11
C THR A 113 0.32 17.14 -6.89
N ALA A 114 0.62 15.98 -7.49
CA ALA A 114 1.89 15.66 -8.14
C ALA A 114 1.97 16.05 -9.63
#